data_AF-H5TPK2-F1
#
_entry.id   AF-H5TPK2-F1
#
_cell.length_a   1.000
_cell.length_b   1.000
_cell.length_c   1.000
_cell.angle_alpha   90.00
_cell.angle_beta   90.00
_cell.angle_gamma   90.00
#
_symmetry.space_group_name_H-M   'P 1'
#
loop_
_entity.id
_entity.type
_entity.pdbx_description
1 polymer ?
#
loop_
_entity_poly.entity_id
_entity_poly.type
_entity_poly.pdbx_seq_one_letter_code
_entity_poly.pdbx_strand_id
1 'polypeptide(L)' 'PDEVYNAAVAWAGQFRNAASLALAAAKKSVDQGLGVDLETGLRIEEQQFAALFATDDRTIGMDSFVANGPGKAQFTGK' A
#
# COMPACT_ATOMS: atom_id res chain seq x y z
N PRO A 1 -7.59 -29.22 -4.37
CA PRO A 1 -6.92 -28.33 -5.35
C PRO A 1 -7.71 -27.04 -5.59
N ASP A 2 -9.02 -27.15 -5.84
CA ASP A 2 -9.87 -26.01 -6.15
C ASP A 2 -10.05 -25.03 -4.98
N GLU A 3 -10.13 -25.52 -3.74
CA GLU A 3 -10.25 -24.64 -2.56
C GLU A 3 -9.02 -23.75 -2.35
N VAL A 4 -7.81 -24.28 -2.56
CA VAL A 4 -6.57 -23.49 -2.45
C VAL A 4 -6.53 -22.40 -3.51
N TYR A 5 -6.90 -22.74 -4.74
CA TYR A 5 -6.98 -21.78 -5.84
C TYR A 5 -8.02 -20.70 -5.55
N ASN A 6 -9.24 -21.09 -5.17
CA ASN A 6 -10.32 -20.16 -4.86
C ASN A 6 -9.97 -19.24 -3.69
N ALA A 7 -9.33 -19.76 -2.64
CA ALA A 7 -8.85 -18.96 -1.51
C ALA A 7 -7.76 -17.96 -1.94
N ALA A 8 -6.80 -18.39 -2.76
CA ALA A 8 -5.75 -17.50 -3.28
C ALA A 8 -6.31 -16.37 -4.15
N VAL A 9 -7.27 -16.68 -5.03
CA VAL A 9 -7.95 -15.68 -5.87
C VAL A 9 -8.77 -14.72 -5.02
N ALA A 10 -9.50 -15.22 -4.02
CA ALA A 10 -10.28 -14.37 -3.11
C ALA A 10 -9.38 -13.43 -2.30
N TRP A 11 -8.24 -13.91 -1.82
CA TRP A 11 -7.26 -13.09 -1.11
C TRP A 11 -6.62 -12.03 -2.02
N ALA A 12 -6.15 -12.42 -3.21
CA ALA A 12 -5.59 -11.47 -4.17
C ALA A 12 -6.61 -10.42 -4.64
N GLY A 13 -7.89 -10.79 -4.70
CA GLY A 13 -8.99 -9.90 -5.07
C GLY A 13 -9.09 -8.64 -4.22
N GLN A 14 -8.66 -8.70 -2.96
CA GLN A 14 -8.71 -7.59 -2.01
C GLN A 14 -7.81 -6.42 -2.42
N PHE A 15 -6.78 -6.67 -3.24
CA PHE A 15 -5.79 -5.68 -3.64
C PHE A 15 -6.06 -5.09 -5.04
N ARG A 16 -7.06 -5.57 -5.78
CA ARG A 16 -7.29 -5.18 -7.20
C ARG A 16 -7.46 -3.67 -7.41
N ASN A 17 -8.08 -2.99 -6.44
CA ASN A 17 -8.35 -1.55 -6.51
C ASN A 17 -7.55 -0.75 -5.47
N ALA A 18 -6.50 -1.34 -4.90
CA ALA A 18 -5.65 -0.68 -3.91
C ALA A 18 -4.67 0.29 -4.58
N ALA A 19 -4.15 1.25 -3.80
CA ALA A 19 -3.06 2.13 -4.22
C ALA A 19 -1.78 1.30 -4.45
N SER A 20 -1.52 0.91 -5.70
CA SER A 20 -0.49 -0.08 -6.04
C SER A 20 0.92 0.39 -5.70
N LEU A 21 1.19 1.69 -5.81
CA LEU A 21 2.46 2.30 -5.38
C LEU A 21 2.63 2.27 -3.86
N ALA A 22 1.55 2.47 -3.09
CA ALA A 22 1.59 2.36 -1.63
C ALA A 22 1.83 0.92 -1.18
N LEU A 23 1.21 -0.07 -1.84
CA LEU A 23 1.47 -1.49 -1.59
C LEU A 23 2.93 -1.87 -1.93
N ALA A 24 3.46 -1.36 -3.04
CA ALA A 24 4.84 -1.59 -3.43
C ALA A 24 5.83 -0.97 -2.42
N ALA A 25 5.57 0.26 -1.99
CA ALA A 25 6.37 0.95 -0.96
C ALA A 25 6.34 0.19 0.37
N ALA A 26 5.17 -0.25 0.83
CA ALA A 26 5.03 -1.03 2.05
C ALA A 26 5.83 -2.34 2.00
N LYS A 27 5.76 -3.08 0.88
CA LYS A 27 6.55 -4.31 0.68
C LYS A 27 8.05 -4.01 0.72
N LYS A 28 8.49 -2.95 0.05
CA LYS A 28 9.89 -2.53 0.05
C LYS A 28 10.39 -2.16 1.45
N SER A 29 9.59 -1.43 2.22
CA SER A 29 9.91 -1.10 3.61
C SER A 29 10.09 -2.35 4.47
N VAL A 30 9.18 -3.32 4.36
CA VAL A 30 9.27 -4.57 5.12
C VAL A 30 10.48 -5.40 4.69
N ASP A 31 10.64 -5.63 3.39
CA ASP A 31 11.71 -6.48 2.84
C ASP A 31 13.10 -5.94 3.15
N GLN A 32 13.27 -4.61 3.14
CA GLN A 32 14.56 -3.97 3.40
C GLN A 32 14.78 -3.63 4.87
N GLY A 33 13.71 -3.26 5.59
CA GLY A 33 13.77 -2.85 7.00
C GLY A 33 13.95 -4.01 7.97
N LEU A 34 13.42 -5.21 7.67
CA LEU A 34 13.55 -6.37 8.56
C LEU A 34 15.00 -6.89 8.67
N GLY A 35 15.84 -6.60 7.67
CA GLY A 35 17.22 -7.05 7.61
C GLY A 35 18.24 -6.12 8.25
N VAL A 36 17.82 -5.02 8.87
CA VAL A 36 18.70 -3.97 9.40
C VAL A 36 18.36 -3.62 10.85
N ASP A 37 19.17 -2.75 11.47
CA ASP A 37 18.84 -2.18 12.77
C ASP A 37 17.62 -1.25 12.69
N LEU A 38 17.02 -0.97 13.85
CA LEU A 38 15.79 -0.16 13.94
C LEU A 38 15.93 1.23 13.35
N GLU A 39 17.06 1.92 13.56
CA GLU A 39 17.24 3.29 13.08
C GLU A 39 17.30 3.30 11.55
N THR A 40 18.06 2.38 10.96
CA THR A 40 18.12 2.21 9.50
C THR A 40 16.75 1.83 8.92
N GLY A 41 16.02 0.93 9.59
CA GLY A 41 14.67 0.53 9.18
C GLY A 41 13.69 1.71 9.15
N LEU A 42 13.66 2.52 10.20
CA LEU A 42 12.82 3.71 10.27
C LEU A 42 13.16 4.74 9.17
N ARG A 43 14.44 4.90 8.83
CA ARG A 43 14.84 5.77 7.70
C ARG A 43 14.36 5.25 6.35
N ILE A 44 14.35 3.93 6.14
CA ILE A 44 13.80 3.32 4.92
C ILE A 44 12.30 3.60 4.84
N GLU A 45 11.57 3.37 5.95
CA GLU A 45 10.14 3.64 6.05
C GLU A 45 9.81 5.11 5.79
N GLU A 46 10.56 6.05 6.38
CA GLU A 46 10.42 7.49 6.17
C GLU A 46 10.54 7.85 4.68
N GLN A 47 11.58 7.35 4.01
CA GLN A 47 11.80 7.62 2.59
C GLN A 47 10.68 7.05 1.72
N GLN A 48 10.24 5.81 1.97
CA GLN A 48 9.15 5.19 1.24
C GLN A 48 7.84 5.94 1.46
N PHE A 49 7.55 6.34 2.70
CA PHE A 49 6.33 7.07 3.05
C PHE A 49 6.31 8.47 2.42
N ALA A 50 7.41 9.21 2.51
CA ALA A 50 7.53 10.54 1.92
C ALA A 50 7.33 10.53 0.40
N ALA A 51 7.86 9.50 -0.29
CA ALA A 51 7.68 9.36 -1.74
C ALA A 51 6.20 9.20 -2.15
N LEU A 52 5.37 8.59 -1.31
CA LEU A 52 3.93 8.45 -1.59
C LEU A 52 3.21 9.79 -1.63
N PHE A 53 3.75 10.85 -1.02
CA PHE A 53 3.11 12.16 -1.10
C PHE A 53 3.12 12.75 -2.52
N ALA A 54 3.94 12.23 -3.43
CA ALA A 54 3.96 12.64 -4.82
C ALA A 54 2.95 11.88 -5.71
N THR A 55 2.22 10.89 -5.19
CA THR A 55 1.28 10.08 -5.97
C THR A 55 -0.12 10.71 -6.02
N ASP A 56 -0.84 10.47 -7.10
CA ASP A 56 -2.25 10.85 -7.24
C ASP A 56 -3.10 10.12 -6.20
N ASP A 57 -2.79 8.84 -5.96
CA ASP A 57 -3.49 7.99 -5.01
C ASP A 57 -3.44 8.53 -3.58
N ARG A 58 -2.36 9.22 -3.19
CA ARG A 58 -2.29 9.88 -1.88
C ARG A 58 -3.33 10.99 -1.76
N THR A 59 -3.46 11.81 -2.80
CA THR A 59 -4.44 12.91 -2.85
C THR A 59 -5.87 12.34 -2.83
N ILE A 60 -6.16 11.39 -3.73
CA ILE A 60 -7.47 10.72 -3.82
C ILE A 60 -7.87 10.09 -2.48
N GLY A 61 -6.94 9.38 -1.84
CA GLY A 61 -7.18 8.70 -0.58
C GLY A 61 -7.53 9.67 0.55
N MET A 62 -6.76 10.75 0.69
CA MET A 62 -6.98 11.76 1.74
C MET A 62 -8.29 12.52 1.50
N ASP A 63 -8.53 12.99 0.28
CA ASP A 63 -9.75 13.74 -0.05
C ASP A 63 -11.00 12.88 0.13
N SER A 64 -10.95 11.62 -0.35
CA SER A 64 -12.06 10.68 -0.16
C SER A 64 -12.28 10.34 1.31
N PHE A 65 -11.22 10.23 2.11
CA PHE A 65 -11.35 9.92 3.53
C PHE A 65 -12.05 11.06 4.28
N VAL A 66 -11.67 12.31 4.02
CA VAL A 66 -12.30 13.49 4.62
C VAL A 66 -13.76 13.62 4.18
N ALA A 67 -14.05 13.42 2.89
CA ALA A 67 -15.39 13.62 2.34
C ALA A 67 -16.37 12.46 2.65
N ASN A 68 -15.90 11.20 2.62
CA ASN A 68 -16.76 10.02 2.60
C ASN A 68 -16.39 8.96 3.65
N GLY A 69 -15.32 9.17 4.41
CA GLY A 69 -14.78 8.17 5.33
C GLY A 69 -13.97 7.06 4.65
N PRO A 70 -13.56 6.02 5.42
CA PRO A 70 -12.65 4.99 4.95
C PRO A 70 -13.27 4.09 3.86
N GLY A 71 -12.41 3.60 2.96
CA GLY A 71 -12.77 2.58 1.96
C GLY A 71 -13.62 3.08 0.79
N LYS A 72 -13.74 4.39 0.58
CA LYS A 72 -14.50 5.00 -0.52
C LYS A 72 -13.63 5.51 -1.68
N ALA A 73 -12.32 5.54 -1.50
CA ALA A 73 -11.36 6.01 -2.49
C ALA A 73 -11.31 5.08 -3.72
N GLN A 74 -11.11 5.65 -4.90
CA GLN A 74 -10.86 4.92 -6.14
C GLN A 74 -9.44 5.19 -6.61
N PHE A 75 -8.53 4.26 -6.29
CA PHE A 75 -7.13 4.40 -6.63
C PHE A 75 -6.86 4.06 -8.10
N THR A 76 -5.86 4.72 -8.67
CA THR A 76 -5.45 4.63 -10.08
C THR A 76 -4.06 4.00 -10.25
N GLY A 77 -3.29 3.87 -9.18
CA GLY A 77 -1.93 3.33 -9.21
C GLY A 77 -0.89 4.31 -9.73
N LYS A 78 -1.14 5.61 -9.60
CA LYS A 78 -0.28 6.72 -10.04
C LYS A 78 0.06 7.62 -8.88
#